data_AF-A0A1F8MP92-F1
#
_entry.id   AF-A0A1F8MP92-F1
#
_cell.length_a   1.000
_cell.length_b   1.000
_cell.length_c   1.000
_cell.angle_alpha   90.00
_cell.angle_beta   90.00
_cell.angle_gamma   90.00
#
_symmetry.space_group_name_H-M   'P 1'
#
loop_
_entity.id
_entity.type
_entity.pdbx_description
1 polymer ?
#
loop_
_entity_poly.entity_id
_entity_poly.type
_entity_poly.pdbx_seq_one_letter_code
_entity_poly.pdbx_strand_id
1 'polypeptide(L)'
;MMAFSRLPVEGRSGLIKRAIEAGVEYFFSADPATAVFPGQTEPVPDARWWKFHFPVIGMDILQVAEALTALGYGNDPRLANTLDLIGGKQDEHGRWLLESNYGYWHKWWVKYGSSGKPNKWVTLRALRVLKKAEEQKH
;
A
#
# COMPACT_ATOMS: atom_id res chain seq x y z
N MET A 1 7.33 -2.92 8.05
CA MET A 1 7.68 -3.57 6.77
C MET A 1 8.31 -2.63 5.74
N MET A 2 7.72 -1.47 5.44
CA MET A 2 8.26 -0.54 4.44
C MET A 2 9.73 -0.14 4.64
N ALA A 3 10.13 0.15 5.88
CA ALA A 3 11.54 0.48 6.15
C ALA A 3 12.47 -0.69 5.78
N PHE A 4 12.07 -1.92 6.08
CA PHE A 4 12.87 -3.11 5.79
C PHE A 4 12.94 -3.44 4.29
N SER A 5 11.92 -3.07 3.51
CA SER A 5 11.95 -3.26 2.04
C SER A 5 12.98 -2.37 1.34
N ARG A 6 13.46 -1.31 2.00
CA ARG A 6 14.51 -0.43 1.48
C ARG A 6 15.92 -0.84 1.90
N LEU A 7 16.05 -1.82 2.81
CA LEU A 7 17.34 -2.35 3.22
C LEU A 7 17.83 -3.40 2.20
N PRO A 8 19.08 -3.31 1.70
CA PRO A 8 19.69 -4.35 0.88
C PRO A 8 19.62 -5.71 1.57
N VAL A 9 19.53 -6.79 0.80
CA VAL A 9 19.33 -8.14 1.34
C VAL A 9 20.48 -8.53 2.28
N GLU A 10 21.69 -8.08 1.96
CA GLU A 10 22.93 -8.31 2.70
C GLU A 10 22.89 -7.64 4.08
N GLY A 11 22.17 -6.52 4.21
CA GLY A 11 22.01 -5.79 5.47
C GLY A 11 20.92 -6.36 6.39
N ARG A 12 20.12 -7.33 5.92
CA ARG A 12 19.01 -7.90 6.70
C ARG A 12 19.54 -8.94 7.68
N SER A 13 19.70 -8.54 8.95
CA SER A 13 20.00 -9.46 10.04
C SER A 13 18.91 -10.53 10.20
N GLY A 14 19.22 -11.62 10.92
CA GLY A 14 18.22 -12.67 11.20
C GLY A 14 16.95 -12.16 11.90
N LEU A 15 17.07 -11.12 12.74
CA LEU A 15 15.92 -10.47 13.36
C LEU A 15 15.06 -9.72 12.33
N ILE A 16 15.68 -9.00 11.39
CA ILE A 16 14.98 -8.27 10.34
C ILE A 16 14.26 -9.24 9.40
N LYS A 17 14.89 -10.37 9.05
CA LYS A 17 14.27 -11.41 8.23
C LYS A 17 13.00 -11.95 8.88
N ARG A 18 13.06 -12.33 10.17
CA ARG A 18 11.88 -12.77 10.92
C ARG A 18 10.79 -11.70 11.03
N ALA A 19 11.17 -10.43 11.18
CA ALA A 19 10.20 -9.33 11.23
C ALA A 19 9.52 -9.08 9.87
N ILE A 20 10.25 -9.30 8.75
CA ILE A 20 9.66 -9.28 7.40
C ILE A 20 8.68 -10.45 7.27
N GLU A 21 9.12 -11.68 7.57
CA GLU A 21 8.31 -12.90 7.48
C GLU A 21 7.02 -12.77 8.29
N ALA A 22 7.11 -12.38 9.57
CA ALA A 22 5.93 -12.19 10.41
C ALA A 22 4.94 -11.16 9.86
N GLY A 23 5.45 -10.08 9.26
CA GLY A 23 4.58 -9.07 8.65
C GLY A 23 3.93 -9.54 7.35
N VAL A 24 4.66 -10.30 6.52
CA VAL A 24 4.13 -10.93 5.30
C VAL A 24 3.03 -11.93 5.67
N GLU A 25 3.31 -12.82 6.62
CA GLU A 25 2.33 -13.80 7.10
C GLU A 25 1.09 -13.13 7.69
N TYR A 26 1.25 -12.01 8.40
CA TYR A 26 0.10 -11.24 8.88
C TYR A 26 -0.74 -10.66 7.73
N PHE A 27 -0.12 -9.94 6.78
CA PHE A 27 -0.87 -9.33 5.68
C PHE A 27 -1.45 -10.34 4.71
N PHE A 28 -0.91 -11.55 4.65
CA PHE A 28 -1.46 -12.65 3.86
C PHE A 28 -2.25 -13.68 4.66
N SER A 29 -2.50 -13.44 5.95
CA SER A 29 -3.42 -14.26 6.76
C SER A 29 -4.88 -14.11 6.32
N ALA A 30 -5.18 -13.06 5.55
CA ALA A 30 -6.44 -12.82 4.86
C ALA A 30 -6.17 -12.06 3.56
N ASP A 31 -7.18 -11.91 2.69
CA ASP A 31 -7.07 -11.07 1.50
C ASP A 31 -6.96 -9.58 1.92
N PRO A 32 -5.85 -8.88 1.64
CA PRO A 32 -5.71 -7.47 1.99
C PRO A 32 -6.78 -6.58 1.37
N ALA A 33 -7.39 -6.97 0.25
CA ALA A 33 -8.48 -6.22 -0.37
C ALA A 33 -9.77 -6.23 0.46
N THR A 34 -9.93 -7.19 1.37
CA THR A 34 -11.09 -7.28 2.28
C THR A 34 -10.86 -6.58 3.62
N ALA A 35 -9.59 -6.38 3.99
CA ALA A 35 -9.19 -5.79 5.27
C ALA A 35 -9.67 -6.56 6.52
N VAL A 36 -10.03 -7.84 6.40
CA VAL A 36 -10.50 -8.67 7.52
C VAL A 36 -9.33 -9.46 8.11
N PHE A 37 -8.54 -8.80 8.96
CA PHE A 37 -7.35 -9.43 9.56
C PHE A 37 -7.65 -10.08 10.92
N PRO A 38 -6.89 -11.13 11.31
CA PRO A 38 -6.98 -11.72 12.64
C PRO A 38 -6.78 -10.68 13.75
N GLY A 39 -7.57 -10.79 14.82
CA GLY A 39 -7.51 -9.89 15.97
C GLY A 39 -8.28 -8.58 15.81
N GLN A 40 -8.99 -8.37 14.69
CA GLN A 40 -9.97 -7.28 14.60
C GLN A 40 -11.14 -7.53 15.55
N THR A 41 -11.45 -6.52 16.35
CA THR A 41 -12.57 -6.53 17.30
C THR A 41 -13.82 -5.89 16.72
N GLU A 42 -13.64 -5.02 15.72
CA GLU A 42 -14.75 -4.34 15.06
C GLU A 42 -15.35 -5.23 13.96
N PRO A 43 -16.69 -5.28 13.84
CA PRO A 43 -17.37 -6.14 12.86
C PRO A 43 -17.23 -5.63 11.41
N VAL A 44 -16.84 -4.37 11.23
CA VAL A 44 -16.68 -3.73 9.92
C VAL A 44 -15.28 -3.09 9.84
N PRO A 45 -14.48 -3.39 8.81
CA PRO A 45 -13.18 -2.76 8.66
C PRO A 45 -13.30 -1.25 8.45
N ASP A 46 -12.28 -0.53 8.90
CA ASP A 46 -12.21 0.91 8.73
C ASP A 46 -12.13 1.28 7.24
N ALA A 47 -13.13 2.02 6.76
CA ALA A 47 -13.23 2.46 5.36
C ALA A 47 -12.00 3.24 4.87
N ARG A 48 -11.17 3.80 5.77
CA ARG A 48 -9.93 4.49 5.42
C ARG A 48 -8.89 3.57 4.79
N TRP A 49 -8.96 2.26 5.03
CA TRP A 49 -8.05 1.27 4.43
C TRP A 49 -7.98 1.37 2.91
N TRP A 50 -9.11 1.63 2.26
CA TRP A 50 -9.24 1.73 0.80
C TRP A 50 -9.12 3.15 0.24
N LYS A 51 -8.82 4.16 1.06
CA LYS A 51 -8.73 5.55 0.61
C LYS A 51 -7.27 5.97 0.44
N PHE A 52 -6.79 6.05 -0.80
CA PHE A 52 -5.41 6.42 -1.07
C PHE A 52 -5.12 7.85 -0.63
N HIS A 53 -4.05 8.03 0.14
CA HIS A 53 -3.74 9.32 0.73
C HIS A 53 -2.27 9.70 0.61
N PHE A 54 -2.03 11.01 0.68
CA PHE A 54 -0.69 11.60 0.75
C PHE A 54 -0.70 12.92 1.52
N PRO A 55 0.25 13.18 2.45
CA PRO A 55 1.27 12.25 2.93
C PRO A 55 0.68 10.98 3.55
N VAL A 56 1.50 9.93 3.69
CA VAL A 56 1.05 8.68 4.30
C VAL A 56 0.97 8.89 5.81
N ILE A 57 -0.23 9.15 6.32
CA ILE A 57 -0.55 9.30 7.73
C ILE A 57 -1.44 8.11 8.12
N GLY A 58 -0.93 7.20 8.93
CA GLY A 58 -1.58 5.90 9.16
C GLY A 58 -1.21 4.88 8.09
N MET A 59 -2.14 3.97 7.78
CA MET A 59 -1.93 2.89 6.82
C MET A 59 -3.12 2.79 5.85
N ASP A 60 -2.83 2.81 4.55
CA ASP A 60 -3.73 2.43 3.47
C ASP A 60 -3.26 1.14 2.82
N ILE A 61 -4.16 0.46 2.10
CA ILE A 61 -3.85 -0.76 1.36
C ILE A 61 -2.72 -0.55 0.33
N LEU A 62 -2.62 0.67 -0.23
CA LEU A 62 -1.56 1.02 -1.17
C LEU A 62 -0.17 0.98 -0.50
N GLN A 63 -0.06 1.35 0.78
CA GLN A 63 1.20 1.27 1.53
C GLN A 63 1.62 -0.17 1.78
N VAL A 64 0.66 -1.07 2.00
CA VAL A 64 0.90 -2.50 2.18
C VAL A 64 1.35 -3.14 0.87
N ALA A 65 0.65 -2.85 -0.23
CA ALA A 65 1.05 -3.29 -1.56
C ALA A 65 2.45 -2.77 -1.95
N GLU A 66 2.79 -1.52 -1.60
CA GLU A 66 4.14 -0.98 -1.79
C GLU A 66 5.19 -1.74 -0.98
N ALA A 67 4.86 -2.20 0.22
CA ALA A 67 5.77 -2.99 1.04
C ALA A 67 6.01 -4.38 0.45
N LEU A 68 4.93 -5.07 0.12
CA LEU A 68 4.94 -6.46 -0.35
C LEU A 68 5.62 -6.56 -1.72
N THR A 69 5.26 -5.70 -2.67
CA THR A 69 5.91 -5.66 -3.99
C THR A 69 7.39 -5.30 -3.89
N ALA A 70 7.78 -4.39 -2.99
CA ALA A 70 9.18 -4.05 -2.77
C ALA A 70 9.98 -5.18 -2.10
N LEU A 71 9.31 -6.09 -1.38
CA LEU A 71 9.91 -7.28 -0.77
C LEU A 71 9.93 -8.51 -1.69
N GLY A 72 9.38 -8.41 -2.91
CA GLY A 72 9.39 -9.49 -3.91
C GLY A 72 8.10 -10.32 -3.98
N TYR A 73 7.01 -9.87 -3.34
CA TYR A 73 5.72 -10.57 -3.35
C TYR A 73 4.73 -10.04 -4.40
N GLY A 74 5.23 -9.35 -5.42
CA GLY A 74 4.41 -8.75 -6.48
C GLY A 74 3.74 -9.76 -7.41
N ASN A 75 4.28 -10.97 -7.53
CA ASN A 75 3.68 -12.10 -8.25
C ASN A 75 3.06 -13.15 -7.30
N ASP A 76 2.92 -12.82 -6.02
CA ASP A 76 2.25 -13.72 -5.07
C ASP A 76 0.74 -13.72 -5.36
N PRO A 77 0.08 -14.89 -5.59
CA PRO A 77 -1.35 -14.95 -5.89
C PRO A 77 -2.23 -14.30 -4.82
N ARG A 78 -1.79 -14.27 -3.57
CA ARG A 78 -2.52 -13.65 -2.44
C ARG A 78 -2.57 -12.12 -2.56
N LEU A 79 -1.74 -11.52 -3.40
CA LEU A 79 -1.73 -10.08 -3.67
C LEU A 79 -2.60 -9.68 -4.88
N ALA A 80 -3.05 -10.63 -5.71
CA ALA A 80 -3.72 -10.36 -6.98
C ALA A 80 -4.94 -9.42 -6.82
N ASN A 81 -5.88 -9.76 -5.92
CA ASN A 81 -7.07 -8.94 -5.68
C ASN A 81 -6.73 -7.50 -5.23
N THR A 82 -5.63 -7.35 -4.48
CA THR A 82 -5.16 -6.03 -4.05
C THR A 82 -4.60 -5.22 -5.22
N LEU A 83 -3.84 -5.86 -6.12
CA LEU A 83 -3.32 -5.21 -7.33
C LEU A 83 -4.47 -4.83 -8.28
N ASP A 84 -5.47 -5.69 -8.44
CA ASP A 84 -6.66 -5.41 -9.25
C ASP A 84 -7.46 -4.24 -8.68
N LEU A 85 -7.63 -4.17 -7.34
CA LEU A 85 -8.27 -3.04 -6.68
C LEU A 85 -7.51 -1.73 -6.91
N ILE A 86 -6.16 -1.77 -6.80
CA ILE A 86 -5.33 -0.60 -7.08
C ILE A 86 -5.45 -0.20 -8.55
N GLY A 87 -5.35 -1.14 -9.49
CA GLY A 87 -5.49 -0.92 -10.92
C GLY A 87 -6.87 -0.36 -11.30
N GLY A 88 -7.94 -0.88 -10.71
CA GLY A 88 -9.31 -0.45 -10.96
C GLY A 88 -9.62 0.98 -10.50
N LYS A 89 -8.77 1.59 -9.67
CA LYS A 89 -8.86 3.01 -9.26
C LYS A 89 -8.16 3.97 -10.22
N GLN A 90 -7.51 3.48 -11.27
CA GLN A 90 -6.84 4.29 -12.29
C GLN A 90 -7.88 5.04 -13.14
N ASP A 91 -7.68 6.34 -13.39
CA ASP A 91 -8.47 7.09 -14.35
C ASP A 91 -8.03 6.83 -15.81
N GLU A 92 -8.82 7.32 -16.77
CA GLU A 92 -8.53 7.20 -18.21
C GLU A 92 -7.19 7.81 -18.67
N HIS A 93 -6.59 8.67 -17.83
CA HIS A 93 -5.31 9.30 -18.08
C HIS A 93 -4.16 8.64 -17.31
N GLY A 94 -4.42 7.51 -16.67
CA GLY A 94 -3.42 6.76 -15.93
C GLY A 94 -3.09 7.31 -14.54
N ARG A 95 -4.00 8.06 -13.91
CA ARG A 95 -3.78 8.76 -12.63
C ARG A 95 -4.69 8.21 -11.53
N TRP A 96 -4.31 8.47 -10.28
CA TRP A 96 -5.09 8.12 -9.10
C TRP A 96 -5.47 9.35 -8.30
N LEU A 97 -6.65 9.31 -7.68
CA LEU A 97 -7.16 10.38 -6.84
C LEU A 97 -6.45 10.43 -5.48
N LEU A 98 -6.34 11.64 -4.90
CA LEU A 98 -6.14 11.80 -3.47
C LEU A 98 -7.49 11.60 -2.77
N GLU A 99 -7.79 10.42 -2.25
CA GLU A 99 -9.11 10.07 -1.69
C GLU A 99 -9.27 10.52 -0.23
N SER A 100 -8.17 10.70 0.49
CA SER A 100 -8.17 11.24 1.85
C SER A 100 -6.98 12.16 2.10
N ASN A 101 -7.22 13.24 2.84
CA ASN A 101 -6.20 14.13 3.40
C ASN A 101 -6.22 14.12 4.95
N TYR A 102 -7.01 13.21 5.55
CA TYR A 102 -7.26 13.06 6.99
C TYR A 102 -7.65 14.34 7.73
N GLY A 103 -8.14 15.37 7.02
CA GLY A 103 -8.47 16.67 7.62
C GLY A 103 -7.27 17.43 8.18
N TYR A 104 -6.04 16.92 8.05
CA TYR A 104 -4.83 17.55 8.58
C TYR A 104 -4.22 18.58 7.65
N TRP A 105 -4.83 18.87 6.49
CA TRP A 105 -4.31 19.81 5.49
C TRP A 105 -3.96 21.19 6.08
N HIS A 106 -4.66 21.64 7.12
CA HIS A 106 -4.42 22.92 7.80
C HIS A 106 -3.19 22.89 8.74
N LYS A 107 -2.67 21.70 9.06
CA LYS A 107 -1.47 21.51 9.89
C LYS A 107 -0.18 21.43 9.10
N TRP A 108 -0.26 21.40 7.77
CA TRP A 108 0.91 21.30 6.88
C TRP A 108 1.20 22.66 6.25
N TRP A 109 2.48 23.06 6.28
CA TRP A 109 2.98 24.24 5.57
C TRP A 109 2.94 24.08 4.04
N VAL A 110 2.85 22.84 3.55
CA VAL A 110 2.83 22.48 2.14
C VAL A 110 1.51 21.81 1.78
N LYS A 111 0.90 22.25 0.66
CA LYS A 111 -0.29 21.62 0.09
C LYS A 111 0.11 20.52 -0.89
N TYR A 112 -0.39 19.31 -0.67
CA TYR A 112 -0.08 18.13 -1.50
C TYR A 112 -1.13 17.78 -2.55
N GLY A 113 -2.20 18.56 -2.64
CA GLY A 113 -3.33 18.37 -3.55
C GLY A 113 -4.67 18.55 -2.83
N SER A 114 -5.75 18.35 -3.57
CA SER A 114 -7.12 18.44 -3.06
C SER A 114 -7.77 17.06 -3.04
N SER A 115 -8.58 16.80 -2.01
CA SER A 115 -9.33 15.56 -1.89
C SER A 115 -10.25 15.35 -3.09
N GLY A 116 -10.33 14.13 -3.61
CA GLY A 116 -11.11 13.76 -4.79
C GLY A 116 -10.55 14.25 -6.12
N LYS A 117 -9.33 14.79 -6.17
CA LYS A 117 -8.68 15.20 -7.42
C LYS A 117 -7.49 14.29 -7.77
N PRO A 118 -7.18 14.09 -9.06
CA PRO A 118 -5.98 13.37 -9.47
C PRO A 118 -4.73 13.94 -8.78
N ASN A 119 -3.87 13.05 -8.30
CA ASN A 119 -2.75 13.41 -7.45
C ASN A 119 -1.45 12.75 -7.90
N LYS A 120 -0.42 13.57 -8.14
CA LYS A 120 0.88 13.09 -8.63
C LYS A 120 1.60 12.14 -7.66
N TRP A 121 1.42 12.33 -6.34
CA TRP A 121 2.09 11.51 -5.33
C TRP A 121 1.42 10.14 -5.19
N VAL A 122 0.08 10.12 -5.15
CA VAL A 122 -0.67 8.86 -5.15
C VAL A 122 -0.43 8.10 -6.45
N THR A 123 -0.47 8.79 -7.59
CA THR A 123 -0.19 8.21 -8.92
C THR A 123 1.19 7.58 -8.96
N LEU A 124 2.22 8.28 -8.48
CA LEU A 124 3.58 7.73 -8.43
C LEU A 124 3.68 6.47 -7.55
N ARG A 125 2.99 6.45 -6.40
CA ARG A 125 2.95 5.27 -5.51
C ARG A 125 2.28 4.09 -6.21
N ALA A 126 1.10 4.28 -6.81
CA ALA A 126 0.36 3.25 -7.52
C ALA A 126 1.16 2.68 -8.71
N LEU A 127 1.73 3.56 -9.54
CA LEU A 127 2.55 3.14 -10.67
C LEU A 127 3.77 2.32 -10.24
N ARG A 128 4.42 2.67 -9.13
CA ARG A 128 5.55 1.90 -8.58
C ARG A 128 5.14 0.50 -8.15
N VAL A 129 3.97 0.36 -7.51
CA VAL A 129 3.41 -0.93 -7.11
C VAL A 129 3.15 -1.81 -8.33
N LEU A 130 2.37 -1.29 -9.29
CA LEU A 130 1.97 -2.04 -10.48
C LEU A 130 3.19 -2.41 -11.35
N LYS A 131 4.12 -1.48 -11.55
CA LYS A 131 5.36 -1.75 -12.29
C LYS A 131 6.19 -2.85 -11.62
N LYS A 132 6.38 -2.79 -10.30
CA LYS A 132 7.13 -3.83 -9.58
C LYS A 132 6.47 -5.20 -9.64
N ALA A 133 5.14 -5.25 -9.56
CA ALA A 133 4.39 -6.49 -9.70
C ALA A 133 4.58 -7.09 -11.09
N GLU A 134 4.53 -6.27 -12.14
CA GLU A 134 4.77 -6.71 -13.51
C GLU A 134 6.20 -7.22 -13.74
N GLU A 135 7.21 -6.52 -13.21
CA GLU A 135 8.62 -6.94 -13.28
C GLU A 135 8.88 -8.31 -12.63
N GLN A 136 8.02 -8.75 -11.70
CA GLN A 136 8.18 -10.00 -10.95
C GLN A 136 7.43 -11.18 -11.57
N LYS A 137 6.72 -10.97 -12.68
CA LYS A 137 6.09 -12.05 -13.47
C LYS A 137 7.06 -12.74 -14.43
N HIS A 138 8.22 -12.13 -14.67
CA HIS A 138 9.27 -12.57 -15.58
C HIS A 138 10.53 -12.98 -14.82
#